data_AF-A0A6A6FUK3-F1
#
_entry.id   AF-A0A6A6FUK3-F1
#
_cell.length_a   1.000
_cell.length_b   1.000
_cell.length_c   1.000
_cell.angle_alpha   90.00
_cell.angle_beta   90.00
_cell.angle_gamma   90.00
#
_symmetry.space_group_name_H-M   'P 1'
#
loop_
_entity.id
_entity.type
_entity.pdbx_description
1 polymer ?
#
loop_
_entity_poly.entity_id
_entity_poly.type
_entity_poly.pdbx_seq_one_letter_code
_entity_poly.pdbx_strand_id
1 'polypeptide(L)'
;MLYGDLANDIRYKAALHSQRQHAERHGHGLKVRSIGFKSEFWSKYSFLLKIMLEELEKPKHWRTQWLCWVGYDVVLTNAYVPLDIFLPPGKNFSHVNALVTRDWTGLSSDVFFLRVNEWSTRYLSSVMSFYENQPDLQLQNGSDRRAQQYVSSHVSCAVQIRRCEHESHEYLTDSLSKQNNASPSTLV
;
A
#
# COMPACT_ATOMS: atom_id res chain seq x y z
N MET A 1 -4.65 -8.37 7.98
CA MET A 1 -4.64 -9.35 9.11
C MET A 1 -5.93 -9.24 9.86
N LEU A 2 -6.48 -10.34 10.38
CA LEU A 2 -7.68 -10.21 11.19
C LEU A 2 -7.73 -11.35 12.22
N TYR A 3 -7.36 -11.05 13.47
CA TYR A 3 -7.28 -12.02 14.56
C TYR A 3 -7.54 -11.33 15.92
N GLY A 4 -7.82 -12.12 16.96
CA GLY A 4 -8.15 -11.61 18.29
C GLY A 4 -9.41 -10.74 18.28
N ASP A 5 -9.45 -9.71 19.13
CA ASP A 5 -10.61 -8.81 19.24
C ASP A 5 -10.91 -8.06 17.95
N LEU A 6 -9.89 -7.77 17.13
CA LEU A 6 -10.05 -7.14 15.82
C LEU A 6 -10.95 -7.99 14.90
N ALA A 7 -10.92 -9.32 15.03
CA ALA A 7 -11.75 -10.21 14.23
C ALA A 7 -13.23 -10.15 14.57
N ASN A 8 -13.60 -9.56 15.72
CA ASN A 8 -14.99 -9.39 16.12
C ASN A 8 -15.56 -8.02 15.73
N ASP A 9 -14.72 -7.02 15.46
CA ASP A 9 -15.13 -5.67 15.08
C ASP A 9 -15.79 -5.64 13.69
N ILE A 10 -16.98 -5.04 13.62
CA ILE A 10 -17.75 -4.93 12.38
C ILE A 10 -17.05 -4.11 11.31
N ARG A 11 -16.24 -3.11 11.70
CA ARG A 11 -15.53 -2.21 10.76
C ARG A 11 -14.45 -2.98 10.00
N TYR A 12 -13.67 -3.79 10.70
CA TYR A 12 -12.61 -4.60 10.07
C TYR A 12 -13.19 -5.77 9.27
N LYS A 13 -14.33 -6.33 9.69
CA LYS A 13 -15.09 -7.28 8.87
C LYS A 13 -15.56 -6.64 7.56
N ALA A 14 -16.07 -5.41 7.60
CA ALA A 14 -16.49 -4.67 6.41
C ALA A 14 -15.31 -4.33 5.49
N ALA A 15 -14.18 -3.90 6.04
CA ALA A 15 -12.94 -3.67 5.29
C ALA A 15 -12.49 -4.96 4.59
N LEU A 16 -12.39 -6.08 5.30
CA LEU A 16 -12.05 -7.38 4.72
C LEU A 16 -13.06 -7.82 3.65
N HIS A 17 -14.35 -7.56 3.87
CA HIS A 17 -15.38 -7.87 2.88
C HIS A 17 -15.16 -7.09 1.57
N SER A 18 -14.83 -5.80 1.65
CA SER A 18 -14.50 -4.98 0.46
C SER A 18 -13.28 -5.54 -0.28
N GLN A 19 -12.25 -5.97 0.45
CA GLN A 19 -11.04 -6.57 -0.12
C GLN A 19 -11.35 -7.91 -0.81
N ARG A 20 -12.19 -8.75 -0.20
CA ARG A 20 -12.62 -10.03 -0.79
C ARG A 20 -13.41 -9.83 -2.07
N GLN A 21 -14.42 -8.95 -2.05
CA GLN A 21 -15.22 -8.66 -3.25
C GLN A 21 -14.37 -8.13 -4.40
N HIS A 22 -13.40 -7.26 -4.10
CA HIS A 22 -12.47 -6.73 -5.11
C HIS A 22 -11.59 -7.83 -5.68
N ALA A 23 -11.00 -8.67 -4.82
CA ALA A 23 -10.16 -9.77 -5.26
C ALA A 23 -10.91 -10.77 -6.15
N GLU A 24 -12.14 -11.15 -5.76
CA GLU A 24 -13.01 -12.04 -6.54
C GLU A 24 -13.35 -11.43 -7.91
N ARG A 25 -13.68 -10.14 -7.96
CA ARG A 25 -14.04 -9.45 -9.21
C ARG A 25 -12.91 -9.43 -10.23
N HIS A 26 -11.67 -9.26 -9.78
CA HIS A 26 -10.50 -9.09 -10.66
C HIS A 26 -9.63 -10.35 -10.76
N GLY A 27 -10.06 -11.47 -10.18
CA GLY A 27 -9.33 -12.73 -10.21
C GLY A 27 -8.02 -12.72 -9.39
N HIS A 28 -7.90 -11.85 -8.40
CA HIS A 28 -6.73 -11.80 -7.52
C HIS A 28 -6.83 -12.83 -6.39
N GLY A 29 -5.69 -13.42 -6.03
CA GLY A 29 -5.59 -14.25 -4.83
C GLY A 29 -5.67 -13.40 -3.55
N LEU A 30 -6.42 -13.85 -2.55
CA LEU A 30 -6.50 -13.22 -1.24
C LEU A 30 -6.01 -14.17 -0.14
N LYS A 31 -4.93 -13.81 0.56
CA LYS A 31 -4.44 -14.53 1.74
C LYS A 31 -4.75 -13.72 3.00
N VAL A 32 -5.68 -14.23 3.83
CA VAL A 32 -6.01 -13.61 5.12
C VAL A 32 -5.28 -14.33 6.23
N ARG A 33 -4.57 -13.58 7.07
CA ARG A 33 -3.92 -14.12 8.25
C ARG A 33 -4.85 -14.06 9.46
N SER A 34 -5.15 -15.23 10.01
CA SER A 34 -6.06 -15.46 11.15
C SER A 34 -5.35 -15.76 12.48
N ILE A 35 -4.03 -15.99 12.46
CA ILE A 35 -3.22 -16.28 13.66
C ILE A 35 -2.08 -15.29 13.73
N GLY A 36 -1.92 -14.62 14.88
CA GLY A 36 -1.03 -13.49 15.12
C GLY A 36 0.23 -13.82 15.93
N PHE A 37 1.29 -13.04 15.75
CA PHE A 37 2.24 -12.82 16.84
C PHE A 37 1.67 -11.74 17.76
N LYS A 38 2.15 -11.66 19.01
CA LYS A 38 1.80 -10.55 19.91
C LYS A 38 2.26 -9.20 19.33
N SER A 39 3.37 -9.18 18.61
CA SER A 39 3.84 -8.01 17.87
C SER A 39 3.18 -7.93 16.49
N GLU A 40 2.56 -6.78 16.22
CA GLU A 40 1.99 -6.44 14.92
C GLU A 40 3.07 -6.27 13.84
N PHE A 41 4.23 -5.72 14.21
CA PHE A 41 5.41 -5.62 13.35
C PHE A 41 5.80 -7.00 12.81
N TRP A 42 6.08 -7.93 13.72
CA TRP A 42 6.51 -9.29 13.36
C TRP A 42 5.46 -10.01 12.53
N SER A 43 4.20 -9.82 12.90
CA SER A 43 3.07 -10.36 12.18
C SER A 43 3.13 -10.02 10.68
N LYS A 44 3.33 -8.75 10.29
CA LYS A 44 3.33 -8.29 8.89
C LYS A 44 4.48 -8.86 8.09
N TYR A 45 5.69 -8.61 8.54
CA TYR A 45 6.87 -8.92 7.75
C TYR A 45 7.15 -10.43 7.68
N SER A 46 6.88 -11.18 8.75
CA SER A 46 7.01 -12.65 8.72
C SER A 46 5.99 -13.32 7.80
N PHE A 47 4.75 -12.81 7.77
CA PHE A 47 3.71 -13.36 6.91
C PHE A 47 4.02 -13.10 5.43
N LEU A 48 4.44 -11.88 5.09
CA LEU A 48 4.88 -11.55 3.75
C LEU A 48 6.10 -12.37 3.34
N LEU A 49 7.09 -12.54 4.23
CA LEU A 49 8.28 -13.33 3.95
C LEU A 49 7.93 -14.80 3.71
N LYS A 50 7.05 -15.38 4.53
CA LYS A 50 6.53 -16.74 4.32
C LYS A 50 5.93 -16.89 2.91
N ILE A 51 4.99 -16.01 2.54
CA ILE A 51 4.35 -16.06 1.22
C ILE A 51 5.39 -15.87 0.11
N MET A 52 6.34 -14.95 0.27
CA MET A 52 7.40 -14.70 -0.70
C MET A 52 8.20 -15.98 -0.99
N LEU A 53 8.62 -16.70 0.06
CA LEU A 53 9.37 -17.94 -0.05
C LEU A 53 8.54 -19.04 -0.72
N GLU A 54 7.28 -19.22 -0.31
CA GLU A 54 6.34 -20.18 -0.94
C GLU A 54 6.17 -19.91 -2.45
N GLU A 55 6.08 -18.64 -2.86
CA GLU A 55 5.97 -18.29 -4.28
C GLU A 55 7.30 -18.48 -5.02
N LEU A 56 8.44 -18.24 -4.38
CA LEU A 56 9.77 -18.46 -4.94
C LEU A 56 10.07 -19.95 -5.19
N GLU A 57 9.47 -20.87 -4.45
CA GLU A 57 9.58 -22.31 -4.68
C GLU A 57 8.81 -22.77 -5.93
N LYS A 58 7.81 -22.01 -6.37
CA LYS A 58 7.03 -22.33 -7.57
C LYS A 58 7.83 -22.08 -8.85
N PRO A 59 7.55 -22.86 -9.93
CA PRO A 59 8.02 -22.53 -11.27
C PRO A 59 7.61 -21.12 -11.69
N LYS A 60 8.48 -20.40 -12.42
CA LYS A 60 8.26 -18.98 -12.78
C LYS A 60 6.91 -18.70 -13.45
N HIS A 61 6.36 -19.65 -14.21
CA HIS A 61 5.09 -19.48 -14.92
C HIS A 61 3.85 -19.69 -14.05
N TRP A 62 3.98 -20.34 -12.88
CA TRP A 62 2.91 -20.52 -11.89
C TRP A 62 3.01 -19.54 -10.71
N ARG A 63 4.10 -18.78 -10.64
CA ARG A 63 4.42 -17.89 -9.53
C ARG A 63 3.64 -16.59 -9.62
N THR A 64 3.11 -16.13 -8.48
CA THR A 64 2.57 -14.78 -8.33
C THR A 64 3.65 -13.74 -8.60
N GLN A 65 3.40 -12.74 -9.45
CA GLN A 65 4.43 -11.76 -9.80
C GLN A 65 4.61 -10.66 -8.75
N TRP A 66 3.53 -10.26 -8.09
CA TRP A 66 3.49 -9.16 -7.13
C TRP A 66 2.58 -9.53 -5.96
N LEU A 67 3.02 -9.18 -4.74
CA LEU A 67 2.22 -9.23 -3.54
C LEU A 67 1.79 -7.80 -3.19
N CYS A 68 0.51 -7.62 -2.89
CA CYS A 68 -0.02 -6.38 -2.33
C CYS A 68 -0.31 -6.62 -0.84
N TRP A 69 0.33 -5.84 0.03
CA TRP A 69 -0.05 -5.76 1.43
C TRP A 69 -1.16 -4.73 1.58
N VAL A 70 -2.20 -5.09 2.33
CA VAL A 70 -3.32 -4.20 2.66
C VAL A 70 -3.60 -4.31 4.16
N GLY A 71 -3.59 -3.17 4.84
CA GLY A 71 -3.95 -3.01 6.26
C GLY A 71 -5.36 -3.50 6.55
N TYR A 72 -5.62 -3.85 7.81
CA TYR A 72 -6.92 -4.39 8.23
C TYR A 72 -8.02 -3.33 8.33
N ASP A 73 -7.60 -2.07 8.37
CA ASP A 73 -8.40 -0.85 8.41
C ASP A 73 -8.54 -0.17 7.03
N VAL A 74 -7.97 -0.76 5.98
CA VAL A 74 -8.04 -0.21 4.62
C VAL A 74 -9.27 -0.74 3.88
N VAL A 75 -10.09 0.18 3.37
CA VAL A 75 -11.28 -0.11 2.55
C VAL A 75 -11.00 0.22 1.09
N LEU A 76 -11.37 -0.68 0.18
CA LEU A 76 -11.32 -0.41 -1.26
C LEU A 76 -12.60 0.31 -1.67
N THR A 77 -12.47 1.57 -2.08
CA THR A 77 -13.61 2.44 -2.40
C THR A 77 -14.09 2.30 -3.85
N ASN A 78 -13.17 2.09 -4.79
CA ASN A 78 -13.51 1.84 -6.19
C ASN A 78 -13.34 0.35 -6.52
N ALA A 79 -14.45 -0.38 -6.54
CA ALA A 79 -14.45 -1.80 -6.82
C ALA A 79 -14.07 -2.14 -8.27
N TYR A 80 -14.15 -1.20 -9.21
CA TYR A 80 -13.99 -1.46 -10.64
C TYR A 80 -12.58 -1.24 -11.17
N VAL A 81 -11.70 -0.60 -10.39
CA VAL A 81 -10.30 -0.39 -10.78
C VAL A 81 -9.47 -1.56 -10.26
N PRO A 82 -8.86 -2.39 -11.12
CA PRO A 82 -8.06 -3.52 -10.66
C PRO A 82 -6.72 -3.03 -10.09
N LEU A 83 -6.12 -3.77 -9.15
CA LEU A 83 -4.88 -3.35 -8.48
C LEU A 83 -3.64 -3.42 -9.40
N ASP A 84 -3.67 -4.27 -10.42
CA ASP A 84 -2.59 -4.47 -11.37
C ASP A 84 -2.34 -3.24 -12.26
N ILE A 85 -3.35 -2.36 -12.44
CA ILE A 85 -3.19 -1.09 -13.17
C ILE A 85 -2.12 -0.17 -12.54
N PHE A 86 -1.87 -0.32 -11.24
CA PHE A 86 -0.87 0.49 -10.52
C PHE A 86 0.55 -0.08 -10.63
N LEU A 87 0.69 -1.31 -11.13
CA LEU A 87 2.00 -1.96 -11.28
C LEU A 87 2.81 -1.32 -12.40
N PRO A 88 4.16 -1.38 -12.33
CA PRO A 88 5.00 -0.74 -13.35
C PRO A 88 4.81 -1.41 -14.72
N PRO A 89 4.49 -0.65 -15.78
CA PRO A 89 4.18 -1.23 -17.09
C PRO A 89 5.45 -1.58 -17.88
N GLY A 90 5.51 -2.80 -18.43
CA GLY A 90 6.51 -3.17 -19.42
C GLY A 90 7.94 -3.40 -18.91
N LYS A 91 8.87 -3.64 -19.84
CA LYS A 91 10.26 -4.06 -19.52
C LYS A 91 11.13 -2.95 -18.94
N ASN A 92 10.85 -1.69 -19.25
CA ASN A 92 11.68 -0.56 -18.81
C ASN A 92 11.67 -0.36 -17.29
N PHE A 93 10.64 -0.87 -16.61
CA PHE A 93 10.50 -0.81 -15.15
C PHE A 93 10.82 -2.15 -14.46
N SER A 94 11.56 -3.05 -15.14
CA SER A 94 11.95 -4.35 -14.55
C SER A 94 12.85 -4.22 -13.32
N HIS A 95 13.50 -3.06 -13.17
CA HIS A 95 14.33 -2.74 -12.00
C HIS A 95 13.50 -2.40 -10.77
N VAL A 96 12.21 -2.05 -10.91
CA VAL A 96 11.32 -1.71 -9.79
C VAL A 96 10.85 -2.98 -9.09
N ASN A 97 11.13 -3.04 -7.78
CA ASN A 97 10.79 -4.19 -6.93
C ASN A 97 9.78 -3.84 -5.84
N ALA A 98 9.64 -2.57 -5.47
CA ALA A 98 8.69 -2.11 -4.48
C ALA A 98 7.95 -0.86 -4.95
N LEU A 99 6.63 -0.85 -4.75
CA LEU A 99 5.80 0.34 -4.84
C LEU A 99 5.28 0.66 -3.45
N VAL A 100 5.62 1.83 -2.95
CA VAL A 100 5.19 2.30 -1.63
C VAL A 100 4.46 3.62 -1.77
N THR A 101 3.47 3.83 -0.90
CA THR A 101 2.74 5.09 -0.82
C THR A 101 3.44 6.03 0.15
N ARG A 102 3.28 7.33 -0.08
CA ARG A 102 3.73 8.38 0.83
C ARG A 102 2.54 9.24 1.26
N ASP A 103 2.41 9.43 2.56
CA ASP A 103 1.48 10.34 3.20
C ASP A 103 2.23 11.52 3.86
N TRP A 104 1.50 12.34 4.62
CA TRP A 104 2.02 13.51 5.33
C TRP A 104 3.08 13.16 6.40
N THR A 105 3.12 11.92 6.85
CA THR A 105 4.08 11.42 7.85
C THR A 105 5.30 10.74 7.22
N GLY A 106 5.32 10.54 5.91
CA GLY A 106 6.39 9.85 5.18
C GLY A 106 5.88 8.64 4.43
N LEU A 107 6.67 7.55 4.41
CA LEU A 107 6.23 6.29 3.80
C LEU A 107 5.05 5.73 4.60
N SER A 108 4.01 5.23 3.92
CA SER A 108 2.94 4.44 4.56
C SER A 108 3.25 2.95 4.44
N SER A 109 3.00 2.22 5.52
CA SER A 109 3.23 0.78 5.61
C SER A 109 1.93 -0.03 5.62
N ASP A 110 0.82 0.60 5.25
CA ASP A 110 -0.53 0.02 5.28
C ASP A 110 -0.95 -0.48 3.90
N VAL A 111 -0.43 0.14 2.83
CA VAL A 111 -0.64 -0.34 1.45
C VAL A 111 0.66 -0.22 0.67
N PHE A 112 1.19 -1.35 0.21
CA PHE A 112 2.37 -1.39 -0.65
C PHE A 112 2.43 -2.67 -1.48
N PHE A 113 3.18 -2.62 -2.58
CA PHE A 113 3.41 -3.76 -3.46
C PHE A 113 4.88 -4.19 -3.41
N LEU A 114 5.12 -5.51 -3.40
CA LEU A 114 6.43 -6.11 -3.53
C LEU A 114 6.44 -7.11 -4.68
N ARG A 115 7.42 -7.00 -5.58
CA ARG A 115 7.66 -7.98 -6.63
C ARG A 115 8.13 -9.29 -6.00
N VAL A 116 7.65 -10.43 -6.48
CA VAL A 116 8.13 -11.73 -5.99
C VAL A 116 9.48 -12.07 -6.60
N ASN A 117 10.54 -11.73 -5.85
CA ASN A 117 11.92 -12.03 -6.19
C ASN A 117 12.82 -12.06 -4.95
N GLU A 118 14.09 -12.40 -5.16
CA GLU A 118 15.11 -12.43 -4.12
C GLU A 118 15.31 -11.06 -3.47
N TRP A 119 15.26 -9.97 -4.25
CA TRP A 119 15.41 -8.61 -3.71
C TRP A 119 14.37 -8.34 -2.63
N SER A 120 13.10 -8.66 -2.87
CA SER A 120 12.02 -8.41 -1.90
C SER A 120 12.15 -9.29 -0.65
N THR A 121 12.70 -10.49 -0.80
CA THR A 121 13.01 -11.40 0.32
C THR A 121 14.09 -10.77 1.22
N ARG A 122 15.17 -10.28 0.62
CA ARG A 122 16.23 -9.56 1.33
C ARG A 122 15.73 -8.28 1.96
N TYR A 123 14.89 -7.52 1.26
CA TYR A 123 14.26 -6.30 1.77
C TYR A 123 13.43 -6.58 3.04
N LEU A 124 12.53 -7.57 3.01
CA LEU A 124 11.74 -7.95 4.18
C LEU A 124 12.63 -8.39 5.35
N SER A 125 13.67 -9.18 5.07
CA SER A 125 14.67 -9.56 6.08
C SER A 125 15.39 -8.35 6.66
N SER A 126 15.81 -7.39 5.84
CA SER A 126 16.48 -6.17 6.29
C SER A 126 15.58 -5.30 7.17
N VAL A 127 14.30 -5.17 6.85
CA VAL A 127 13.33 -4.43 7.69
C VAL A 127 13.21 -5.07 9.07
N MET A 128 13.07 -6.40 9.14
CA MET A 128 12.99 -7.12 10.42
C MET A 128 14.31 -7.03 11.20
N SER A 129 15.45 -7.24 10.54
CA SER A 129 16.76 -7.13 11.19
C SER A 129 17.02 -5.73 11.73
N PHE A 130 16.64 -4.69 10.99
CA PHE A 130 16.80 -3.31 11.47
C PHE A 130 15.95 -3.06 12.73
N TYR A 131 14.67 -3.47 12.71
CA TYR A 131 13.78 -3.33 13.86
C TYR A 131 14.33 -4.04 15.12
N GLU A 132 14.86 -5.25 14.98
CA GLU A 132 15.43 -6.01 16.10
C GLU A 132 16.68 -5.36 16.69
N ASN A 133 17.47 -4.66 15.87
CA ASN A 133 18.68 -3.96 16.29
C ASN A 133 18.43 -2.51 16.74
N GLN A 134 17.17 -2.10 16.90
CA GLN A 134 16.80 -0.72 17.27
C GLN A 134 15.82 -0.72 18.45
N PRO A 135 16.28 -0.96 19.69
CA PRO A 135 15.41 -1.03 20.87
C PRO A 135 14.55 0.23 21.06
N ASP A 136 15.13 1.40 20.83
CA ASP A 136 14.43 2.70 20.95
C ASP A 136 13.27 2.82 19.95
N LEU A 137 13.39 2.20 18.78
CA LEU A 137 12.35 2.21 17.77
C LEU A 137 11.18 1.30 18.17
N GLN A 138 11.45 0.17 18.82
CA GLN A 138 10.43 -0.81 19.20
C GLN A 138 9.40 -0.24 20.18
N LEU A 139 9.80 0.76 20.96
CA LEU A 139 8.96 1.46 21.94
C LEU A 139 8.12 2.59 21.31
N GLN A 140 8.36 2.95 20.04
CA GLN A 140 7.69 4.06 19.38
C GLN A 140 6.46 3.63 18.58
N ASN A 141 5.48 4.54 18.51
CA ASN A 141 4.34 4.40 17.61
C ASN A 141 4.78 4.43 16.14
N GLY A 142 4.20 3.57 15.30
CA GLY A 142 4.56 3.46 13.89
C GLY A 142 6.00 2.98 13.68
N SER A 143 6.50 2.12 14.56
CA SER A 143 7.84 1.54 14.49
C SER A 143 8.05 0.70 13.23
N ASP A 144 7.00 0.03 12.76
CA ASP A 144 6.97 -0.71 11.50
C ASP A 144 7.13 0.18 10.28
N ARG A 145 6.40 1.29 10.23
CA ARG A 145 6.48 2.31 9.20
C ARG A 145 7.88 2.93 9.14
N ARG A 146 8.42 3.31 10.29
CA ARG A 146 9.75 3.91 10.42
C ARG A 146 10.86 2.95 10.01
N ALA A 147 10.80 1.68 10.43
CA ALA A 147 11.75 0.66 10.01
C ALA A 147 11.72 0.46 8.50
N GLN A 148 10.52 0.34 7.92
CA GLN A 148 10.34 0.22 6.48
C GLN A 148 10.87 1.45 5.73
N GLN A 149 10.58 2.65 6.23
CA GLN A 149 11.08 3.90 5.65
C GLN A 149 12.61 3.98 5.67
N TYR A 150 13.23 3.64 6.79
CA TYR A 150 14.69 3.64 6.92
C TYR A 150 15.33 2.69 5.92
N VAL A 151 14.89 1.43 5.87
CA VAL A 151 15.46 0.45 4.93
C VAL A 151 15.21 0.88 3.48
N SER A 152 14.03 1.41 3.17
CA SER A 152 13.70 1.88 1.82
C SER A 152 14.59 3.04 1.36
N SER A 153 15.10 3.88 2.27
CA SER A 153 16.01 4.98 1.91
C SER A 153 17.49 4.55 1.84
N HIS A 154 17.85 3.38 2.36
CA HIS A 154 19.25 2.91 2.45
C HIS A 154 19.56 1.69 1.56
N VAL A 155 18.55 1.06 0.95
CA VAL A 155 18.75 -0.02 -0.02
C VAL A 155 18.88 0.60 -1.42
N SER A 156 20.07 0.51 -2.02
CA SER A 156 20.45 1.15 -3.30
C SER A 156 19.72 0.69 -4.57
N CYS A 157 18.57 -0.01 -4.48
CA CYS A 157 17.84 -0.45 -5.68
C CYS A 157 16.33 -0.21 -5.57
N ALA A 158 15.88 0.81 -6.31
CA ALA A 158 14.56 0.97 -6.94
C ALA A 158 13.30 0.75 -6.08
N VAL A 159 13.09 1.65 -5.10
CA VAL A 159 11.78 1.90 -4.50
C VAL A 159 11.12 3.05 -5.24
N GLN A 160 9.99 2.81 -5.89
CA GLN A 160 9.18 3.90 -6.46
C GLN A 160 8.22 4.40 -5.38
N ILE A 161 8.31 5.69 -5.05
CA ILE A 161 7.42 6.34 -4.09
C ILE A 161 6.43 7.21 -4.86
N ARG A 162 5.13 6.90 -4.79
CA ARG A 162 4.08 7.77 -5.34
C ARG A 162 3.45 8.59 -4.21
N ARG A 163 3.21 9.87 -4.48
CA ARG A 163 2.42 10.77 -3.61
C ARG A 163 0.94 10.50 -3.89
N CYS A 164 0.13 10.35 -2.85
CA CYS A 164 -1.32 10.52 -2.97
C CYS A 164 -1.57 12.03 -3.08
N GLU A 165 -1.83 12.52 -4.28
CA GLU A 165 -2.27 13.90 -4.48
C GLU A 165 -3.76 13.98 -4.10
N HIS A 166 -4.06 14.72 -3.03
CA HIS A 166 -5.39 15.25 -2.82
C HIS A 166 -5.54 16.42 -3.79
N GLU A 167 -6.20 16.22 -4.94
CA GLU A 167 -6.81 17.33 -5.65
C GLU A 167 -7.96 17.85 -4.79
N SER A 168 -7.64 18.80 -3.90
CA SER A 168 -8.65 19.71 -3.38
C SER A 168 -9.12 20.54 -4.56
N HIS A 169 -10.31 20.22 -5.10
CA HIS A 169 -11.00 21.08 -6.05
C HIS A 169 -11.33 22.42 -5.39
N GLU A 170 -10.45 23.39 -5.55
CA GLU A 170 -10.73 24.80 -5.32
C GLU A 170 -11.28 25.38 -6.65
N TYR A 171 -12.49 24.96 -7.00
CA TYR A 171 -13.25 25.54 -8.11
C TYR A 171 -14.61 25.94 -7.57
N LEU A 172 -14.75 27.15 -7.02
CA LEU A 172 -15.97 27.98 -7.00
C LEU A 172 -15.87 29.16 -6.01
N THR A 173 -14.93 30.08 -6.19
CA THR A 173 -15.04 31.43 -5.57
C THR A 173 -14.42 32.58 -6.37
N ASP A 174 -14.03 32.39 -7.63
CA ASP A 174 -13.37 33.46 -8.42
C ASP A 174 -14.19 33.99 -9.62
N SER A 175 -15.45 33.58 -9.77
CA SER A 175 -16.30 34.03 -10.88
C SER A 175 -17.41 35.02 -10.51
N LEU A 176 -17.41 35.60 -9.30
CA LEU A 176 -18.43 36.58 -8.87
C LEU A 176 -17.92 38.01 -8.61
N SER A 177 -16.72 38.38 -9.10
CA SER A 177 -16.18 39.75 -8.93
C SER A 177 -15.95 40.52 -10.24
N LYS A 178 -16.32 39.99 -11.42
CA LYS A 178 -16.07 40.65 -12.71
C LYS A 178 -17.24 40.72 -13.70
N GLN A 179 -18.47 40.80 -13.20
CA GLN A 179 -19.62 41.21 -14.03
C GLN A 179 -20.46 42.24 -13.28
N ASN A 180 -19.97 43.47 -13.25
CA ASN A 180 -20.77 44.68 -13.05
C ASN A 180 -19.95 45.85 -13.58
N ASN A 181 -20.09 46.13 -14.88
CA ASN A 181 -19.96 47.46 -15.51
C ASN A 181 -19.97 47.33 -17.04
N ALA A 182 -21.17 47.41 -17.63
CA ALA A 182 -21.44 48.12 -18.89
C ALA A 182 -22.92 47.96 -19.26
N SER A 183 -23.71 49.01 -19.04
CA SER A 183 -25.04 49.20 -19.63
C SER A 183 -24.91 49.87 -21.02
N PRO A 184 -26.00 50.18 -21.75
CA PRO A 184 -26.53 49.36 -22.83
C PRO A 184 -26.53 50.10 -24.20
N SER A 185 -26.53 49.36 -25.32
CA SER A 185 -26.96 49.94 -26.60
C SER A 185 -27.58 48.89 -27.56
N THR A 186 -28.93 48.93 -27.59
CA THR A 186 -29.84 49.05 -28.75
C THR A 186 -29.64 48.24 -30.06
N LEU A 187 -30.74 47.54 -30.43
CA LEU A 187 -31.32 47.27 -31.78
C LEU A 187 -30.55 46.32 -32.72
N VAL A 188 -31.12 45.30 -33.38
CA VAL A 188 -32.48 44.87 -33.73
C VAL A 188 -32.59 43.35 -33.56
#